data_AF-A0A445EWI4-F1
#
_entry.id   AF-A0A445EWI4-F1
#
_cell.length_a   1.000
_cell.length_b   1.000
_cell.length_c   1.000
_cell.angle_alpha   90.00
_cell.angle_beta   90.00
_cell.angle_gamma   90.00
#
_symmetry.space_group_name_H-M   'P 1'
#
loop_
_entity.id
_entity.type
_entity.pdbx_description
1 polymer ?
#
loop_
_entity_poly.entity_id
_entity_poly.type
_entity_poly.pdbx_seq_one_letter_code
_entity_poly.pdbx_strand_id
1 'polypeptide(L)'
;MELKDQMERSVFYTLTLEQRWEKILSMKNSSVFGSKGNDGVLVDVVVETEFAMVGGKEADWGEGNCVDGVVWFSVGREVSVGLNLVIVERMKWEQERGGWLGRNKRQDRIIRDEKFEGGIKWENFGCYVLVESFVLKRMDGSFEAATRRIADEIALLPRCCIPD
;
A
#
# COMPACT_ATOMS: atom_id res chain seq x y z
N MET A 1 -15.84 -8.36 -24.45
CA MET A 1 -14.69 -9.05 -25.07
C MET A 1 -14.89 -10.52 -24.80
N GLU A 2 -14.95 -11.37 -25.82
CA GLU A 2 -15.13 -12.80 -25.61
C GLU A 2 -13.84 -13.42 -25.05
N LEU A 3 -13.97 -14.52 -24.30
CA LEU A 3 -12.83 -15.23 -23.71
C LEU A 3 -11.81 -15.64 -24.78
N LYS A 4 -12.31 -15.99 -25.98
CA LYS A 4 -11.48 -16.36 -27.14
C LYS A 4 -10.62 -15.19 -27.62
N ASP A 5 -11.20 -14.00 -27.77
CA ASP A 5 -10.45 -12.79 -28.16
C ASP A 5 -9.40 -12.41 -27.11
N GLN A 6 -9.72 -12.59 -25.82
CA GLN A 6 -8.78 -12.35 -24.72
C GLN A 6 -7.62 -13.34 -24.76
N MET A 7 -7.91 -14.64 -24.96
CA MET A 7 -6.88 -15.67 -25.08
C MET A 7 -6.03 -15.47 -26.34
N GLU A 8 -6.58 -15.00 -27.45
CA GLU A 8 -5.80 -14.73 -28.66
C GLU A 8 -4.86 -13.53 -28.51
N ARG A 9 -5.22 -12.53 -27.68
CA ARG A 9 -4.45 -11.28 -27.53
C ARG A 9 -3.56 -11.22 -26.30
N SER A 10 -3.88 -11.94 -25.24
CA SER A 10 -3.23 -11.80 -23.93
C SER A 10 -3.21 -13.13 -23.18
N VAL A 11 -2.55 -14.13 -23.76
CA VAL A 11 -2.27 -15.43 -23.11
C VAL A 11 -1.44 -15.25 -21.85
N PHE A 12 -0.51 -14.29 -21.88
CA PHE A 12 0.44 -14.06 -20.81
C PHE A 12 0.12 -12.78 -20.04
N TYR A 13 0.52 -12.79 -18.78
CA TYR A 13 0.37 -11.69 -17.85
C TYR A 13 1.70 -11.43 -17.18
N THR A 14 1.95 -10.17 -16.87
CA THR A 14 3.08 -9.77 -16.06
C THR A 14 2.59 -9.45 -14.66
N LEU A 15 3.23 -10.06 -13.66
CA LEU A 15 3.01 -9.75 -12.26
C LEU A 15 4.28 -9.10 -11.71
N THR A 16 4.18 -7.85 -11.26
CA THR A 16 5.32 -7.09 -10.71
C THR A 16 5.06 -6.69 -9.27
N LEU A 17 6.08 -6.79 -8.42
CA LEU A 17 6.09 -6.14 -7.11
C LEU A 17 6.62 -4.71 -7.29
N GLU A 18 5.74 -3.72 -7.12
CA GLU A 18 6.07 -2.30 -7.16
C GLU A 18 6.13 -1.73 -5.73
N GLN A 19 7.09 -0.86 -5.44
CA GLN A 19 7.24 -0.21 -4.13
C GLN A 19 7.20 1.31 -4.30
N ARG A 20 6.48 2.00 -3.41
CA ARG A 20 6.41 3.47 -3.39
C ARG A 20 6.18 4.04 -2.00
N TRP A 21 6.68 5.24 -1.76
CA TRP A 21 6.41 5.97 -0.52
C TRP A 21 5.09 6.74 -0.63
N GLU A 22 4.20 6.57 0.35
CA GLU A 22 2.95 7.30 0.42
C GLU A 22 2.84 8.13 1.69
N LYS A 23 2.48 9.40 1.50
CA LYS A 23 2.30 10.34 2.61
C LYS A 23 0.98 10.03 3.30
N ILE A 24 1.02 9.74 4.60
CA ILE A 24 -0.16 9.47 5.42
C ILE A 24 -0.53 10.63 6.34
N LEU A 25 0.42 11.53 6.62
CA LEU A 25 0.21 12.68 7.47
C LEU A 25 1.05 13.85 7.00
N SER A 26 0.47 15.05 7.03
CA SER A 26 1.16 16.32 6.85
C SER A 26 0.76 17.26 7.96
N MET A 27 1.74 17.75 8.72
CA MET A 27 1.53 18.76 9.76
C MET A 27 2.34 20.00 9.46
N LYS A 28 1.77 21.16 9.78
CA LYS A 28 2.45 22.46 9.71
C LYS A 28 2.47 23.09 11.09
N ASN A 29 3.63 23.58 11.50
CA ASN A 29 3.76 24.27 12.78
C ASN A 29 3.26 25.71 12.62
N SER A 30 2.18 26.05 13.32
CA SER A 30 1.62 27.41 13.33
C SER A 30 2.17 28.28 14.46
N SER A 31 3.10 27.77 15.28
CA SER A 31 3.61 28.53 16.42
C SER A 31 4.42 29.73 15.94
N VAL A 32 3.86 30.92 16.18
CA VAL A 32 4.56 32.20 16.06
C VAL A 32 5.88 32.12 16.83
N PHE A 33 6.96 32.63 16.24
CA PHE A 33 8.26 32.81 16.89
C PHE A 33 8.05 33.39 18.30
N GLY A 34 8.28 32.60 19.35
CA GLY A 34 8.19 33.06 20.74
C GLY A 34 7.40 32.16 21.72
N SER A 35 6.48 31.31 21.26
CA SER A 35 5.77 30.41 22.18
C SER A 35 6.61 29.18 22.51
N LYS A 36 6.98 29.03 23.79
CA LYS A 36 7.52 27.79 24.38
C LYS A 36 6.39 26.76 24.39
N GLY A 37 6.45 25.69 23.60
CA GLY A 37 5.47 24.64 23.80
C GLY A 37 5.20 23.59 22.73
N ASN A 38 5.98 23.44 21.65
CA ASN A 38 5.83 22.25 20.80
C ASN A 38 7.13 21.94 20.06
N ASP A 39 8.04 21.27 20.77
CA ASP A 39 9.31 20.76 20.24
C ASP A 39 9.16 19.36 19.62
N GLY A 40 7.93 18.85 19.50
CA GLY A 40 7.67 17.52 18.95
C GLY A 40 6.38 17.42 18.13
N VAL A 41 6.25 16.29 17.44
CA VAL A 41 5.10 15.91 16.64
C VAL A 41 4.62 14.53 17.10
N LEU A 42 3.38 14.48 17.59
CA LEU A 42 2.68 13.22 17.82
C LEU A 42 1.97 12.80 16.54
N VAL A 43 2.42 11.68 15.97
CA VAL A 43 1.73 10.99 14.88
C VAL A 43 0.83 9.93 15.49
N ASP A 44 -0.46 10.02 15.20
CA ASP A 44 -1.46 9.03 15.58
C ASP A 44 -2.44 8.84 14.41
N VAL A 45 -2.15 7.84 13.57
CA VAL A 45 -2.91 7.58 12.34
C VAL A 45 -3.27 6.11 12.25
N VAL A 46 -4.51 5.83 11.88
CA VAL A 46 -4.93 4.48 11.47
C VAL A 46 -4.80 4.38 9.97
N VAL A 47 -4.09 3.36 9.50
CA VAL A 47 -3.85 3.09 8.07
C VAL A 47 -4.39 1.72 7.72
N GLU A 48 -5.01 1.60 6.54
CA GLU A 48 -5.36 0.30 5.97
C GLU A 48 -4.12 -0.38 5.44
N THR A 49 -3.82 -1.55 5.98
CA THR A 49 -2.57 -2.26 5.75
C THR A 49 -2.63 -3.13 4.51
N GLU A 50 -3.82 -3.54 4.08
CA GLU A 50 -4.04 -4.49 3.00
C GLU A 50 -5.37 -4.22 2.29
N PHE A 51 -5.31 -4.06 0.97
CA PHE A 51 -6.51 -4.02 0.12
C PHE A 51 -6.18 -4.49 -1.30
N ALA A 52 -7.21 -4.84 -2.06
CA ALA A 52 -7.08 -5.20 -3.46
C ALA A 52 -7.86 -4.23 -4.33
N MET A 53 -7.41 -4.05 -5.56
CA MET A 53 -8.06 -3.23 -6.57
C MET A 53 -8.21 -4.03 -7.86
N VAL A 54 -9.38 -3.95 -8.48
CA VAL A 54 -9.64 -4.48 -9.82
C VAL A 54 -10.27 -3.37 -10.65
N GLY A 55 -9.71 -3.07 -11.81
CA GLY A 55 -10.18 -1.97 -12.66
C GLY A 55 -10.24 -0.61 -11.96
N GLY A 56 -9.35 -0.36 -10.99
CA GLY A 56 -9.28 0.89 -10.22
C GLY A 56 -10.31 1.04 -9.09
N LYS A 57 -11.07 -0.02 -8.79
CA LYS A 57 -12.02 -0.05 -7.66
C LYS A 57 -11.57 -1.08 -6.63
N GLU A 58 -11.85 -0.80 -5.36
CA GLU A 58 -11.55 -1.74 -4.28
C GLU A 58 -12.31 -3.06 -4.48
N ALA A 59 -11.60 -4.17 -4.34
CA ALA A 59 -12.08 -5.50 -4.58
C ALA A 59 -12.13 -6.31 -3.29
N ASP A 60 -13.22 -7.06 -3.13
CA ASP A 60 -13.36 -8.04 -2.07
C ASP A 60 -12.46 -9.25 -2.36
N TRP A 61 -11.69 -9.67 -1.35
CA TRP A 61 -10.79 -10.82 -1.43
C TRP A 61 -10.50 -11.40 -0.03
N GLY A 62 -9.98 -12.63 0.03
CA GLY A 62 -9.56 -13.30 1.27
C GLY A 62 -9.50 -14.83 1.15
N GLU A 63 -9.05 -15.51 2.22
CA GLU A 63 -8.90 -16.98 2.26
C GLU A 63 -10.21 -17.75 1.99
N GLY A 64 -11.35 -17.19 2.44
CA GLY A 64 -12.68 -17.76 2.15
C GLY A 64 -13.13 -17.62 0.70
N ASN A 65 -12.41 -16.85 -0.13
CA ASN A 65 -12.70 -16.62 -1.55
C ASN A 65 -11.89 -17.56 -2.47
N CYS A 66 -11.31 -18.63 -1.92
CA CYS A 66 -10.62 -19.66 -2.69
C CYS A 66 -11.59 -20.76 -3.10
N VAL A 67 -11.82 -20.91 -4.40
CA VAL A 67 -12.66 -21.97 -4.99
C VAL A 67 -11.83 -22.67 -6.06
N ASP A 68 -11.70 -24.00 -5.94
CA ASP A 68 -10.96 -24.84 -6.89
C ASP A 68 -9.49 -24.39 -7.10
N GLY A 69 -8.83 -23.97 -6.02
CA GLY A 69 -7.45 -23.48 -6.06
C GLY A 69 -7.29 -22.12 -6.74
N VAL A 70 -8.37 -21.38 -6.94
CA VAL A 70 -8.35 -20.00 -7.47
C VAL A 70 -8.86 -19.05 -6.40
N VAL A 71 -8.05 -18.04 -6.08
CA VAL A 71 -8.43 -16.91 -5.22
C VAL A 71 -9.07 -15.83 -6.07
N TRP A 72 -10.31 -15.47 -5.74
CA TRP A 72 -11.08 -14.48 -6.48
C TRP A 72 -11.02 -13.09 -5.84
N PHE A 73 -10.75 -12.10 -6.68
CA PHE A 73 -10.82 -10.67 -6.39
C PHE A 73 -12.01 -10.09 -7.13
N SER A 74 -13.03 -9.61 -6.42
CA SER A 74 -14.30 -9.20 -7.04
C SER A 74 -14.72 -7.79 -6.66
N VAL A 75 -15.19 -7.02 -7.64
CA VAL A 75 -15.85 -5.73 -7.43
C VAL A 75 -17.34 -5.92 -7.72
N GLY A 76 -18.12 -6.11 -6.65
CA GLY A 76 -19.53 -6.46 -6.77
C GLY A 76 -19.71 -7.80 -7.49
N ARG A 77 -20.75 -7.91 -8.33
CA ARG A 77 -21.09 -9.16 -9.06
C ARG A 77 -20.60 -9.21 -10.50
N GLU A 78 -20.08 -8.11 -11.04
CA GLU A 78 -19.85 -7.97 -12.48
C GLU A 78 -18.38 -8.14 -12.89
N VAL A 79 -17.45 -7.76 -12.02
CA VAL A 79 -16.03 -7.75 -12.35
C VAL A 79 -15.29 -8.62 -11.34
N SER A 80 -14.62 -9.66 -11.83
CA SER A 80 -13.76 -10.51 -11.01
C SER A 80 -12.48 -10.89 -11.75
N VAL A 81 -11.40 -11.04 -10.99
CA VAL A 81 -10.12 -11.55 -11.45
C VAL A 81 -9.75 -12.72 -10.54
N GLY A 82 -9.43 -13.86 -11.16
CA GLY A 82 -9.01 -15.07 -10.46
C GLY A 82 -7.51 -15.24 -10.58
N LEU A 83 -6.84 -15.45 -9.45
CA LEU A 83 -5.43 -15.87 -9.41
C LEU A 83 -5.33 -17.29 -8.89
N ASN A 84 -4.51 -18.12 -9.54
CA ASN A 84 -4.20 -19.44 -9.00
C ASN A 84 -3.53 -19.29 -7.63
N LEU A 85 -3.93 -20.13 -6.67
CA LEU A 85 -3.45 -20.13 -5.30
C LEU A 85 -1.91 -20.15 -5.23
N VAL A 86 -1.24 -20.90 -6.11
CA VAL A 86 0.23 -20.96 -6.17
C VAL A 86 0.86 -19.59 -6.43
N ILE A 87 0.22 -18.74 -7.24
CA ILE A 87 0.68 -17.37 -7.50
C ILE A 87 0.50 -16.51 -6.24
N VAL A 88 -0.66 -16.63 -5.59
CA VAL A 88 -0.96 -15.88 -4.35
C VAL A 88 -0.01 -16.28 -3.22
N GLU A 89 0.27 -17.57 -3.07
CA GLU A 89 1.26 -18.08 -2.12
C GLU A 89 2.67 -17.58 -2.44
N ARG A 90 3.03 -17.51 -3.72
CA ARG A 90 4.32 -16.93 -4.13
C ARG A 90 4.41 -15.45 -3.77
N MET A 91 3.33 -14.69 -3.96
CA MET A 91 3.25 -13.29 -3.55
C MET A 91 3.47 -13.14 -2.04
N LYS A 92 2.76 -13.95 -1.23
CA LYS A 92 2.93 -13.98 0.24
C LYS A 92 4.38 -14.28 0.63
N TRP A 93 5.00 -15.29 0.01
CA TRP A 93 6.38 -15.67 0.33
C TRP A 93 7.40 -14.56 0.03
N GLU A 94 7.24 -13.82 -1.08
CA GLU A 94 8.13 -12.68 -1.36
C GLU A 94 7.95 -11.55 -0.33
N GLN A 95 6.72 -11.36 0.18
CA GLN A 95 6.45 -10.40 1.26
C GLN A 95 7.05 -10.83 2.59
N GLU A 96 6.93 -12.12 2.93
CA GLU A 96 7.52 -12.68 4.15
C GLU A 96 9.04 -12.53 4.18
N ARG A 97 9.70 -12.71 3.02
CA ARG A 97 11.13 -12.41 2.87
C ARG A 97 11.48 -10.95 3.03
N GLY A 98 10.56 -10.06 2.67
CA GLY A 98 10.64 -8.64 2.96
C GLY A 98 10.39 -8.28 4.43
N GLY A 99 10.23 -9.27 5.32
CA GLY A 99 10.04 -9.07 6.76
C GLY A 99 8.58 -8.94 7.20
N TRP A 100 7.62 -9.23 6.32
CA TRP A 100 6.19 -9.18 6.66
C TRP A 100 5.74 -10.47 7.35
N LEU A 101 5.12 -10.36 8.52
CA LEU A 101 4.72 -11.53 9.33
C LEU A 101 3.22 -11.86 9.27
N GLY A 102 2.49 -11.41 8.24
CA GLY A 102 1.07 -11.72 8.10
C GLY A 102 0.23 -11.16 9.26
N ARG A 103 -0.23 -9.92 9.17
CA ARG A 103 -1.05 -9.34 10.24
C ARG A 103 -2.50 -9.80 10.05
N ASN A 104 -3.09 -10.39 11.09
CA ASN A 104 -4.52 -10.74 11.11
C ASN A 104 -5.47 -9.52 11.07
N LYS A 105 -4.96 -8.31 10.87
CA LYS A 105 -5.71 -7.05 10.89
C LYS A 105 -5.40 -6.26 9.62
N ARG A 106 -6.46 -5.88 8.91
CA ARG A 106 -6.43 -5.03 7.71
C ARG A 106 -6.20 -3.54 8.01
N GLN A 107 -6.07 -3.19 9.29
CA GLN A 107 -5.78 -1.84 9.75
C GLN A 107 -4.73 -1.89 10.84
N ASP A 108 -3.80 -0.95 10.79
CA ASP A 108 -2.82 -0.71 11.82
C ASP A 108 -2.84 0.74 12.29
N ARG A 109 -2.59 0.93 13.58
CA ARG A 109 -2.45 2.25 14.18
C ARG A 109 -0.97 2.57 14.36
N ILE A 110 -0.52 3.60 13.65
CA ILE A 110 0.84 4.13 13.74
C ILE A 110 0.83 5.22 14.82
N ILE A 111 1.51 4.95 15.92
CA ILE A 111 1.76 5.93 16.99
C ILE A 111 3.26 6.20 17.06
N ARG A 112 3.67 7.46 16.89
CA ARG A 112 5.06 7.94 17.01
C ARG A 112 5.09 9.30 17.68
N ASP A 113 5.99 9.46 18.65
CA ASP A 113 6.29 10.74 19.29
C ASP A 113 7.68 11.19 18.81
N GLU A 114 7.71 12.10 17.84
CA GLU A 114 8.96 12.60 17.26
C GLU A 114 9.36 13.89 17.98
N LYS A 115 10.57 13.94 18.54
CA LYS A 115 11.10 15.11 19.25
C LYS A 115 12.23 15.73 18.44
N PHE A 116 12.13 17.04 18.21
CA PHE A 116 13.14 17.81 17.52
C PHE A 116 14.09 18.45 18.54
N GLU A 117 15.31 17.91 18.64
CA GLU A 117 16.37 18.47 19.49
C GLU A 117 17.10 19.61 18.78
N GLY A 118 17.66 20.56 19.55
CA GLY A 118 18.55 21.60 19.02
C GLY A 118 17.91 22.97 18.73
N GLY A 119 16.68 23.23 19.18
CA GLY A 119 16.07 24.56 19.14
C GLY A 119 15.64 25.05 17.74
N ILE A 120 15.90 24.27 16.70
CA ILE A 120 15.36 24.50 15.35
C ILE A 120 13.90 24.04 15.36
N LYS A 121 12.99 25.00 15.29
CA LYS A 121 11.56 24.72 15.17
C LYS A 121 11.27 24.10 13.80
N TRP A 122 10.64 22.93 13.77
CA TRP A 122 10.13 22.33 12.54
C TRP A 122 9.01 23.21 11.96
N GLU A 123 9.01 23.45 10.65
CA GLU A 123 7.94 24.20 9.98
C GLU A 123 6.91 23.27 9.35
N ASN A 124 7.40 22.23 8.66
CA ASN A 124 6.58 21.24 7.97
C ASN A 124 7.08 19.83 8.30
N PHE A 125 6.16 18.94 8.63
CA PHE A 125 6.42 17.54 8.94
C PHE A 125 5.58 16.63 8.04
N GLY A 126 6.22 15.64 7.44
CA GLY A 126 5.55 14.59 6.68
C GLY A 126 5.86 13.21 7.27
N CYS A 127 4.81 12.40 7.42
CA CYS A 127 4.94 10.97 7.71
C CYS A 127 4.59 10.18 6.45
N TYR A 128 5.48 9.26 6.08
CA TYR A 128 5.35 8.43 4.90
C TYR A 128 5.45 6.96 5.29
N VAL A 129 4.68 6.12 4.60
CA VAL A 129 4.76 4.67 4.72
C VAL A 129 5.23 4.08 3.40
N LEU A 130 6.04 3.04 3.45
CA LEU A 130 6.37 2.28 2.27
C LEU A 130 5.18 1.40 1.91
N VAL A 131 4.74 1.49 0.67
CA VAL A 131 3.63 0.73 0.11
C VAL A 131 4.19 -0.22 -0.92
N GLU A 132 3.84 -1.48 -0.80
CA GLU A 132 4.15 -2.49 -1.78
C GLU A 132 2.88 -2.94 -2.51
N SER A 133 2.94 -3.05 -3.82
CA SER A 133 1.82 -3.46 -4.65
C SER A 133 2.23 -4.56 -5.62
N PHE A 134 1.55 -5.69 -5.58
CA PHE A 134 1.62 -6.65 -6.68
C PHE A 134 0.64 -6.23 -7.76
N VAL A 135 1.16 -5.88 -8.93
CA VAL A 135 0.37 -5.38 -10.05
C VAL A 135 0.36 -6.41 -11.17
N LEU A 136 -0.85 -6.84 -11.54
CA LEU A 136 -1.11 -7.72 -12.66
C LEU A 136 -1.48 -6.88 -13.89
N LYS A 137 -0.66 -7.01 -14.94
CA LYS A 137 -0.85 -6.33 -16.23
C LYS A 137 -0.94 -7.36 -17.35
N ARG A 138 -1.80 -7.10 -18.33
CA ARG A 138 -1.76 -7.78 -19.62
C ARG A 138 -0.46 -7.46 -20.34
N MET A 139 -0.07 -8.30 -21.29
CA MET A 139 1.07 -8.02 -22.17
C MET A 139 0.91 -6.76 -23.01
N ASP A 140 -0.33 -6.33 -23.30
CA ASP A 140 -0.59 -5.04 -23.95
C ASP A 140 -0.44 -3.84 -23.00
N GLY A 141 0.00 -4.07 -21.76
CA GLY A 141 0.23 -3.06 -20.73
C GLY A 141 -1.04 -2.63 -20.00
N SER A 142 -2.22 -3.12 -20.39
CA SER A 142 -3.46 -2.77 -19.70
C SER A 142 -3.51 -3.37 -18.29
N PHE A 143 -3.96 -2.55 -17.35
CA PHE A 143 -4.10 -2.90 -15.95
C PHE A 143 -5.32 -3.78 -15.73
N GLU A 144 -5.15 -4.90 -15.03
CA GLU A 144 -6.29 -5.74 -14.62
C GLU A 144 -6.56 -5.61 -13.13
N ALA A 145 -5.54 -5.86 -12.31
CA ALA A 145 -5.68 -5.90 -10.87
C ALA A 145 -4.38 -5.49 -10.17
N ALA A 146 -4.51 -4.99 -8.95
CA ALA A 146 -3.41 -4.85 -8.02
C ALA A 146 -3.84 -5.30 -6.63
N THR A 147 -2.92 -5.92 -5.91
CA THR A 147 -3.04 -6.04 -4.45
C THR A 147 -2.03 -5.11 -3.85
N ARG A 148 -2.44 -4.35 -2.84
CA ARG A 148 -1.62 -3.34 -2.22
C ARG A 148 -1.54 -3.60 -0.72
N ARG A 149 -0.35 -3.37 -0.17
CA ARG A 149 -0.10 -3.42 1.27
C ARG A 149 0.80 -2.29 1.74
N ILE A 150 0.73 -1.99 3.03
CA ILE A 150 1.72 -1.17 3.73
C ILE A 150 2.82 -2.10 4.25
N ALA A 151 4.07 -1.78 3.96
CA ALA A 151 5.23 -2.39 4.61
C ALA A 151 5.47 -1.74 5.97
N ASP A 152 6.12 -2.45 6.88
CA ASP A 152 6.41 -1.98 8.24
C ASP A 152 7.43 -0.82 8.31
N GLU A 153 7.82 -0.27 7.15
CA GLU A 153 8.78 0.82 7.02
C GLU A 153 8.08 2.18 6.98
N ILE A 154 8.50 3.08 7.87
CA ILE A 154 7.95 4.42 8.03
C ILE A 154 9.10 5.43 7.95
N ALA A 155 8.97 6.40 7.07
CA ALA A 155 9.90 7.52 6.96
C ALA A 155 9.27 8.79 7.54
N LEU A 156 9.99 9.43 8.46
CA LEU A 156 9.63 10.72 9.03
C LEU A 156 10.57 11.77 8.48
N LEU A 157 10.03 12.75 7.76
CA LEU A 157 10.83 13.74 7.06
C LEU A 157 10.39 15.15 7.49
N PRO A 158 11.18 15.86 8.32
CA PRO A 158 11.09 17.32 8.40
C PRO A 158 11.57 17.85 7.05
N ARG A 159 10.80 18.73 6.39
CA ARG A 159 11.00 19.06 4.97
C ARG A 159 12.28 19.87 4.65
N CYS A 160 13.29 19.87 5.51
CA CYS A 160 14.59 20.49 5.27
C CYS A 160 15.49 19.70 4.28
N CYS A 161 15.12 18.47 3.87
CA CYS A 161 16.06 17.55 3.21
C CYS A 161 15.57 16.81 1.93
N ILE A 162 14.52 17.26 1.23
CA ILE A 162 14.15 16.66 -0.07
C ILE A 162 14.01 17.77 -1.12
N PRO A 163 14.82 17.78 -2.21
CA PRO A 163 14.60 18.69 -3.33
C PRO A 163 13.34 18.29 -4.12
N ASP A 164 12.66 19.30 -4.65
CA ASP A 164 11.44 19.18 -5.46
C ASP A 164 11.60 18.29 -6.71
#